data_AF-A0AAD2FHV6-F1
#
_entry.id   AF-A0AAD2FHV6-F1
#
_cell.length_a   1.000
_cell.length_b   1.000
_cell.length_c   1.000
_cell.angle_alpha   90.00
_cell.angle_beta   90.00
_cell.angle_gamma   90.00
#
_symmetry.space_group_name_H-M   'P 1'
#
loop_
_entity.id
_entity.type
_entity.pdbx_description
1 polymer ?
#
loop_
_entity_poly.entity_id
_entity_poly.type
_entity_poly.pdbx_seq_one_letter_code
_entity_poly.pdbx_strand_id
1 'polypeptide(L)'
;MRFKTYARRTRDPDLPLKEDEVLADDAGRKKIKKPRHANSLAMEMLTMAFTSASMMGMIADAVMVDWPSGLAYKKVIATLFKQYRPSDVMSKVEMRREMDQVNMKKDNDPNTFFEQISQIEDKYVTQKLSLEDLLAIVLDAAPIEYGATITAETRNKGNALTLENIREAMHVQCCIMYPAAKTKKTSSAKAVELSSVDNVGDMLLL
;
A
#
# COMPACT_ATOMS: atom_id res chain seq x y z
N MET A 1 4.85 12.63 -17.12
CA MET A 1 6.19 12.31 -16.57
C MET A 1 6.10 11.06 -15.69
N ARG A 2 6.90 10.01 -15.93
CA ARG A 2 6.89 8.77 -15.11
C ARG A 2 8.01 8.84 -14.05
N PHE A 3 7.72 9.49 -12.91
CA PHE A 3 8.66 9.61 -11.77
C PHE A 3 9.19 8.25 -11.27
N LYS A 4 8.36 7.20 -11.32
CA LYS A 4 8.74 5.82 -10.96
C LYS A 4 9.93 5.27 -11.75
N THR A 5 10.19 5.77 -12.96
CA THR A 5 11.33 5.33 -13.77
C THR A 5 12.66 5.82 -13.21
N TYR A 6 12.66 6.98 -12.55
CA TYR A 6 13.86 7.72 -12.12
C TYR A 6 14.13 7.59 -10.62
N ALA A 7 13.10 7.44 -9.80
CA ALA A 7 13.19 7.24 -8.36
C ALA A 7 13.18 5.73 -8.00
N ARG A 8 14.21 4.99 -8.42
CA ARG A 8 14.34 3.56 -8.07
C ARG A 8 14.89 3.39 -6.66
N ARG A 9 14.42 2.35 -5.95
CA ARG A 9 14.94 1.95 -4.63
C ARG A 9 16.33 1.33 -4.71
N THR A 10 16.69 0.79 -5.87
CA THR A 10 17.97 0.12 -6.12
C THR A 10 18.87 0.95 -7.02
N ARG A 11 20.19 0.84 -6.80
CA ARG A 11 21.21 1.47 -7.65
C ARG A 11 21.03 0.99 -9.09
N ASP A 12 21.06 1.91 -10.05
CA ASP A 12 21.14 1.56 -11.46
C ASP A 12 22.51 0.90 -11.72
N PRO A 13 22.58 -0.33 -12.27
CA PRO A 13 23.84 -1.03 -12.50
C PRO A 13 24.80 -0.26 -13.41
N ASP A 14 24.28 0.63 -14.25
CA ASP A 14 25.06 1.47 -15.17
C ASP A 14 25.46 2.83 -14.54
N LEU A 15 25.16 3.08 -13.26
CA LEU A 15 25.57 4.31 -12.58
C LEU A 15 27.05 4.23 -12.15
N PRO A 16 27.91 5.17 -12.57
CA PRO A 16 29.33 5.16 -12.23
C PRO A 16 29.55 5.34 -10.74
N LEU A 17 30.74 4.96 -10.26
CA LEU A 17 31.08 5.09 -8.84
C LEU A 17 31.30 6.55 -8.47
N LYS A 18 31.77 7.38 -9.43
CA LYS A 18 32.00 8.82 -9.26
C LYS A 18 31.28 9.64 -10.34
N GLU A 19 30.91 10.85 -9.97
CA GLU A 19 30.26 11.80 -10.88
C GLU A 19 31.16 12.23 -12.05
N ASP A 20 32.48 12.33 -11.82
CA ASP A 20 33.45 12.75 -12.84
C ASP A 20 34.09 11.59 -13.62
N GLU A 21 33.57 10.37 -13.47
CA GLU A 21 34.12 9.22 -14.19
C GLU A 21 33.85 9.36 -15.70
N VAL A 22 34.89 9.71 -16.46
CA VAL A 22 34.84 9.81 -17.92
C VAL A 22 35.24 8.46 -18.51
N LEU A 23 34.28 7.76 -19.13
CA LEU A 23 34.60 6.56 -19.89
C LEU A 23 35.26 6.89 -21.22
N ALA A 24 36.29 6.11 -21.58
CA ALA A 24 37.07 6.27 -22.80
C ALA A 24 36.30 5.87 -24.08
N ASP A 25 35.29 5.00 -23.97
CA ASP A 25 34.53 4.47 -25.11
C ASP A 25 33.16 5.16 -25.31
N ASP A 26 32.79 5.42 -26.57
CA ASP A 26 31.54 6.06 -26.96
C ASP A 26 30.29 5.24 -26.60
N ALA A 27 30.39 3.92 -26.61
CA ALA A 27 29.29 3.05 -26.18
C ALA A 27 29.08 3.14 -24.66
N GLY A 28 30.16 3.19 -23.88
CA GLY A 28 30.11 3.40 -22.42
C GLY A 28 29.54 4.77 -22.05
N ARG A 29 29.94 5.83 -22.76
CA ARG A 29 29.42 7.20 -22.55
C ARG A 29 27.91 7.30 -22.78
N LYS A 30 27.35 6.61 -23.79
CA LYS A 30 25.90 6.60 -24.05
C LYS A 30 25.11 5.87 -22.96
N LYS A 31 25.68 4.83 -22.36
CA LYS A 31 25.04 4.05 -21.29
C LYS A 31 24.95 4.82 -19.98
N ILE A 32 25.97 5.63 -19.65
CA ILE A 32 26.03 6.41 -18.40
C ILE A 32 25.24 7.73 -18.45
N LYS A 33 25.10 8.36 -19.63
CA LYS A 33 24.40 9.65 -19.76
C LYS A 33 22.94 9.59 -19.27
N LYS A 34 22.23 8.51 -19.58
CA LYS A 34 20.83 8.32 -19.19
C LYS A 34 20.64 8.20 -17.66
N PRO A 35 21.35 7.30 -16.94
CA PRO A 35 21.22 7.19 -15.49
C PRO A 35 21.75 8.43 -14.74
N ARG A 36 22.78 9.12 -15.25
CA ARG A 36 23.22 10.42 -14.68
C ARG A 36 22.13 11.47 -14.75
N HIS A 37 21.58 11.68 -15.94
CA HIS A 37 20.49 12.65 -16.15
C HIS A 37 19.25 12.28 -15.33
N ALA A 38 18.92 10.99 -15.24
CA ALA A 38 17.83 10.49 -14.39
C ALA A 38 18.03 10.83 -12.90
N ASN A 39 19.24 10.67 -12.38
CA ASN A 39 19.56 10.99 -10.98
C ASN A 39 19.49 12.51 -10.72
N SER A 40 20.05 13.34 -11.61
CA SER A 40 19.94 14.81 -11.52
C SER A 40 18.48 15.25 -11.51
N LEU A 41 17.69 14.75 -12.46
CA LEU A 41 16.27 15.07 -12.56
C LEU A 41 15.50 14.61 -11.32
N ALA A 42 15.83 13.44 -10.76
CA ALA A 42 15.22 12.98 -9.52
C ALA A 42 15.54 13.91 -8.34
N MET A 43 16.80 14.34 -8.19
CA MET A 43 17.21 15.29 -7.14
C MET A 43 16.53 16.65 -7.31
N GLU A 44 16.44 17.18 -8.53
CA GLU A 44 15.74 18.43 -8.84
C GLU A 44 14.25 18.33 -8.52
N MET A 45 13.59 17.26 -8.95
CA MET A 45 12.17 17.02 -8.65
C MET A 45 11.92 16.86 -7.15
N LEU A 46 12.81 16.17 -6.44
CA LEU A 46 12.72 16.01 -4.98
C LEU A 46 12.94 17.34 -4.27
N THR A 47 13.90 18.16 -4.73
CA THR A 47 14.15 19.51 -4.20
C THR A 47 12.95 20.42 -4.42
N MET A 48 12.32 20.36 -5.59
CA MET A 48 11.10 21.13 -5.86
C MET A 48 9.89 20.64 -5.04
N ALA A 49 9.80 19.34 -4.77
CA ALA A 49 8.68 18.76 -4.02
C ALA A 49 8.82 18.92 -2.50
N PHE A 50 10.04 19.05 -1.98
CA PHE A 50 10.31 19.13 -0.55
C PHE A 50 10.15 20.57 -0.05
N THR A 51 9.08 20.81 0.70
CA THR A 51 8.78 22.13 1.29
C THR A 51 9.22 22.28 2.74
N SER A 52 9.50 21.16 3.42
CA SER A 52 9.90 21.12 4.84
C SER A 52 11.41 21.21 5.00
N ALA A 53 11.88 21.96 6.01
CA ALA A 53 13.29 22.04 6.38
C ALA A 53 13.91 20.66 6.70
N SER A 54 13.13 19.74 7.29
CA SER A 54 13.60 18.38 7.57
C SER A 54 13.84 17.59 6.29
N MET A 55 12.98 17.74 5.28
CA MET A 55 13.11 17.07 3.99
C MET A 55 14.26 17.66 3.17
N MET A 56 14.46 18.99 3.24
CA MET A 56 15.63 19.67 2.66
C MET A 56 16.96 19.21 3.29
N GLY A 57 16.97 18.94 4.59
CA GLY A 57 18.11 18.31 5.27
C GLY A 57 18.48 16.94 4.67
N MET A 58 17.48 16.14 4.27
CA MET A 58 17.74 14.84 3.62
C MET A 58 18.42 14.99 2.25
N ILE A 59 18.14 16.08 1.52
CA ILE A 59 18.80 16.40 0.25
C ILE A 59 20.25 16.82 0.51
N ALA A 60 20.48 17.68 1.51
CA ALA A 60 21.83 18.09 1.91
C ALA A 60 22.69 16.87 2.32
N ASP A 61 22.11 15.93 3.06
CA ASP A 61 22.78 14.68 3.48
C ASP A 61 23.04 13.69 2.33
N ALA A 62 22.39 13.91 1.18
CA ALA A 62 22.55 13.09 -0.01
C ALA A 62 23.72 13.55 -0.90
N VAL A 63 24.20 14.78 -0.70
CA VAL A 63 25.43 15.30 -1.31
C VAL A 63 26.62 14.56 -0.70
N MET A 64 27.44 13.94 -1.53
CA MET A 64 28.64 13.20 -1.09
C MET A 64 29.87 13.72 -1.83
N VAL A 65 31.06 13.48 -1.28
CA VAL A 65 32.34 13.91 -1.90
C VAL A 65 32.51 13.33 -3.31
N ASP A 66 32.05 12.09 -3.54
CA ASP A 66 32.12 11.43 -4.86
C ASP A 66 30.98 11.83 -5.83
N TRP A 67 29.94 12.49 -5.31
CA TRP A 67 28.72 12.89 -6.05
C TRP A 67 28.19 14.23 -5.51
N PRO A 68 28.78 15.37 -5.94
CA PRO A 68 28.31 16.70 -5.56
C PRO A 68 26.86 17.01 -5.97
N SER A 69 26.32 16.39 -7.03
CA SER A 69 24.88 16.51 -7.37
C SER A 69 23.96 15.64 -6.49
N GLY A 70 24.54 14.78 -5.65
CA GLY A 70 23.85 13.92 -4.69
C GLY A 70 23.22 12.66 -5.31
N LEU A 71 23.13 11.59 -4.52
CA LEU A 71 22.52 10.32 -4.96
C LEU A 71 21.10 10.18 -4.40
N ALA A 72 20.10 10.35 -5.27
CA ALA A 72 18.69 10.29 -4.89
C ALA A 72 18.31 8.94 -4.27
N TYR A 73 18.77 7.83 -4.84
CA TYR A 73 18.39 6.49 -4.40
C TYR A 73 18.96 6.11 -3.03
N LYS A 74 20.21 6.50 -2.74
CA LYS A 74 20.97 5.98 -1.59
C LYS A 74 20.60 6.65 -0.29
N LYS A 75 20.32 7.94 -0.33
CA LYS A 75 20.11 8.77 0.87
C LYS A 75 18.69 9.29 0.93
N VAL A 76 18.21 9.99 -0.09
CA VAL A 76 16.87 10.59 -0.04
C VAL A 76 15.78 9.52 -0.03
N ILE A 77 15.76 8.65 -1.04
CA ILE A 77 14.73 7.61 -1.17
C ILE A 77 14.85 6.58 -0.03
N ALA A 78 16.06 6.13 0.32
CA ALA A 78 16.26 5.19 1.42
C ALA A 78 15.78 5.76 2.77
N THR A 79 16.04 7.04 3.04
CA THR A 79 15.59 7.69 4.28
C THR A 79 14.08 7.88 4.29
N LEU A 80 13.46 8.27 3.17
CA LEU A 80 12.01 8.33 3.05
C LEU A 80 11.36 6.96 3.34
N PHE A 81 11.91 5.88 2.76
CA PHE A 81 11.41 4.54 3.05
C PHE A 81 11.62 4.16 4.51
N LYS A 82 12.77 4.49 5.11
CA LYS A 82 13.02 4.21 6.53
C LYS A 82 12.05 4.95 7.45
N GLN A 83 11.72 6.20 7.14
CA GLN A 83 10.89 7.05 8.00
C GLN A 83 9.39 6.80 7.82
N TYR A 84 8.94 6.58 6.59
CA TYR A 84 7.51 6.46 6.28
C TYR A 84 7.04 5.02 6.02
N ARG A 85 7.97 4.07 5.83
CA ARG A 85 7.69 2.63 5.70
C ARG A 85 8.76 1.80 6.42
N PRO A 86 8.93 1.97 7.74
CA PRO A 86 9.90 1.21 8.50
C PRO A 86 9.64 -0.30 8.31
N SER A 87 10.68 -1.04 7.97
CA SER A 87 10.65 -2.51 7.93
C SER A 87 11.26 -3.07 9.21
N ASP A 88 10.86 -2.52 10.35
CA ASP A 88 11.43 -2.88 11.66
C ASP A 88 10.62 -4.01 12.31
N VAL A 89 11.27 -4.75 13.22
CA VAL A 89 10.64 -5.80 14.04
C VAL A 89 9.45 -5.23 14.80
N MET A 90 9.54 -3.99 15.29
CA MET A 90 8.43 -3.35 15.98
C MET A 90 7.21 -3.14 15.08
N SER A 91 7.40 -2.77 13.80
CA SER A 91 6.30 -2.67 12.84
C SER A 91 5.61 -4.03 12.61
N LYS A 92 6.34 -5.15 12.77
CA LYS A 92 5.75 -6.50 12.70
C LYS A 92 4.87 -6.80 13.91
N VAL A 93 5.33 -6.39 15.08
CA VAL A 93 4.56 -6.54 16.32
C VAL A 93 3.31 -5.66 16.29
N GLU A 94 3.42 -4.43 15.80
CA GLU A 94 2.28 -3.52 15.60
C GLU A 94 1.27 -4.09 14.61
N MET A 95 1.72 -4.59 13.46
CA MET A 95 0.87 -5.27 12.50
C MET A 95 0.14 -6.46 13.14
N ARG A 96 0.87 -7.32 13.86
CA ARG A 96 0.25 -8.48 14.52
C ARG A 96 -0.79 -8.04 15.56
N ARG A 97 -0.48 -7.01 16.35
CA ARG A 97 -1.40 -6.46 17.34
C ARG A 97 -2.65 -5.84 16.70
N GLU A 98 -2.50 -5.13 15.59
CA GLU A 98 -3.64 -4.61 14.82
C GLU A 98 -4.49 -5.74 14.25
N MET A 99 -3.87 -6.80 13.72
CA MET A 99 -4.60 -7.97 13.22
C MET A 99 -5.32 -8.75 14.32
N ASP A 100 -4.71 -8.94 15.49
CA ASP A 100 -5.34 -9.61 16.64
C ASP A 100 -6.51 -8.79 17.22
N GLN A 101 -6.55 -7.47 16.98
CA GLN A 101 -7.68 -6.61 17.36
C GLN A 101 -8.86 -6.75 16.40
N VAL A 102 -8.63 -7.18 15.16
CA VAL A 102 -9.70 -7.44 14.20
C VAL A 102 -10.40 -8.72 14.64
N ASN A 103 -11.60 -8.57 15.21
CA ASN A 103 -12.42 -9.70 15.63
C ASN A 103 -13.81 -9.59 14.99
N MET A 104 -14.35 -10.72 14.53
CA MET A 104 -15.65 -10.78 13.91
C MET A 104 -16.71 -11.22 14.94
N LYS A 105 -17.78 -10.44 15.07
CA LYS A 105 -18.98 -10.87 15.84
C LYS A 105 -19.78 -11.88 15.02
N LYS A 106 -20.60 -12.67 15.70
CA LYS A 106 -21.46 -13.70 15.09
C LYS A 106 -22.31 -13.19 13.93
N ASP A 107 -22.89 -12.00 14.09
CA ASP A 107 -23.81 -11.40 13.11
C ASP A 107 -23.11 -10.49 12.06
N ASN A 108 -21.78 -10.38 12.11
CA ASN A 108 -21.04 -9.55 11.16
C ASN A 108 -20.78 -10.30 9.85
N ASP A 109 -20.81 -9.56 8.74
CA ASP A 109 -20.50 -10.08 7.41
C ASP A 109 -18.99 -10.41 7.29
N PRO A 110 -18.62 -11.66 6.97
CA PRO A 110 -17.23 -12.05 6.75
C PRO A 110 -16.49 -11.16 5.74
N ASN A 111 -17.17 -10.59 4.75
CA ASN A 111 -16.52 -9.70 3.79
C ASN A 111 -15.93 -8.44 4.44
N THR A 112 -16.62 -7.88 5.43
CA THR A 112 -16.14 -6.69 6.15
C THR A 112 -14.91 -7.01 7.01
N PHE A 113 -14.85 -8.22 7.56
CA PHE A 113 -13.70 -8.72 8.30
C PHE A 113 -12.47 -8.88 7.39
N PHE A 114 -12.64 -9.52 6.23
CA PHE A 114 -11.54 -9.66 5.27
C PHE A 114 -11.11 -8.34 4.64
N GLU A 115 -12.03 -7.37 4.48
CA GLU A 115 -11.67 -6.02 4.05
C GLU A 115 -10.76 -5.31 5.05
N GLN A 116 -11.03 -5.46 6.36
CA GLN A 116 -10.18 -4.91 7.42
C GLN A 116 -8.79 -5.55 7.43
N ILE A 117 -8.70 -6.88 7.23
CA ILE A 117 -7.41 -7.56 7.09
C ILE A 117 -6.63 -7.00 5.89
N SER A 118 -7.27 -6.87 4.72
CA SER A 118 -6.64 -6.31 3.53
C SER A 118 -6.15 -4.88 3.75
N GLN A 119 -6.90 -4.05 4.47
CA GLN A 119 -6.47 -2.68 4.81
C GLN A 119 -5.22 -2.66 5.67
N ILE A 120 -5.10 -3.60 6.63
CA ILE A 120 -3.90 -3.73 7.47
C ILE A 120 -2.72 -4.26 6.64
N GLU A 121 -2.93 -5.27 5.80
CA GLU A 121 -1.87 -5.76 4.89
C GLU A 121 -1.34 -4.65 3.96
N ASP A 122 -2.24 -3.82 3.41
CA ASP A 122 -1.88 -2.69 2.55
C ASP A 122 -1.13 -1.59 3.30
N LYS A 123 -1.38 -1.42 4.60
CA LYS A 123 -0.61 -0.51 5.45
C LYS A 123 0.82 -1.04 5.67
N TYR A 124 0.98 -2.35 5.82
CA TYR A 124 2.26 -3.02 6.11
C TYR A 124 2.87 -3.75 4.90
N VAL A 125 2.85 -3.14 3.71
CA VAL A 125 3.34 -3.71 2.42
C VAL A 125 4.70 -4.42 2.49
N THR A 126 5.59 -3.97 3.37
CA THR A 126 6.96 -4.48 3.50
C THR A 126 7.04 -5.83 4.21
N GLN A 127 6.01 -6.21 4.97
CA GLN A 127 6.00 -7.38 5.83
C GLN A 127 4.82 -8.27 5.46
N LYS A 128 5.04 -9.22 4.56
CA LYS A 128 4.03 -10.20 4.19
C LYS A 128 4.00 -11.32 5.24
N LEU A 129 2.81 -11.63 5.73
CA LEU A 129 2.58 -12.81 6.54
C LEU A 129 2.53 -14.06 5.66
N SER A 130 2.90 -15.19 6.24
CA SER A 130 2.66 -16.48 5.60
C SER A 130 1.16 -16.78 5.61
N LEU A 131 0.71 -17.64 4.69
CA LEU A 131 -0.68 -18.08 4.67
C LEU A 131 -1.07 -18.82 5.95
N GLU A 132 -0.12 -19.52 6.58
CA GLU A 132 -0.31 -20.21 7.86
C GLU A 132 -0.55 -19.20 9.00
N ASP A 133 0.22 -18.11 9.05
CA ASP A 133 0.02 -17.04 10.04
C ASP A 133 -1.34 -16.37 9.87
N LEU A 134 -1.75 -16.11 8.62
CA LEU A 134 -3.06 -15.55 8.30
C LEU A 134 -4.19 -16.49 8.68
N LEU A 135 -4.04 -17.79 8.42
CA LEU A 135 -5.03 -18.80 8.82
C LEU A 135 -5.18 -18.84 10.34
N ALA A 136 -4.07 -18.78 11.09
CA ALA A 136 -4.11 -18.74 12.54
C ALA A 136 -4.89 -17.50 13.04
N ILE A 137 -4.61 -16.32 12.48
CA ILE A 137 -5.33 -15.09 12.81
C ILE A 137 -6.82 -15.22 12.49
N VAL A 138 -7.17 -15.76 11.31
CA VAL A 138 -8.57 -15.93 10.91
C VAL A 138 -9.29 -16.91 11.83
N LEU A 139 -8.65 -18.00 12.26
CA LEU A 139 -9.22 -18.95 13.21
C LEU A 139 -9.41 -18.35 14.61
N ASP A 140 -8.47 -17.53 15.08
CA ASP A 140 -8.55 -16.86 16.39
C ASP A 140 -9.60 -15.74 16.40
N ALA A 141 -9.76 -15.03 15.27
CA ALA A 141 -10.68 -13.91 15.11
C ALA A 141 -12.10 -14.31 14.67
N ALA A 142 -12.27 -15.52 14.13
CA ALA A 142 -13.58 -16.01 13.73
C ALA A 142 -14.35 -16.60 14.92
N PRO A 143 -15.69 -16.41 14.96
CA PRO A 143 -16.53 -17.16 15.90
C PRO A 143 -16.36 -18.67 15.74
N ILE A 144 -16.47 -19.40 16.86
CA ILE A 144 -16.32 -20.86 16.95
C ILE A 144 -17.15 -21.62 15.89
N GLU A 145 -18.30 -21.07 15.49
CA GLU A 145 -19.20 -21.63 14.48
C GLU A 145 -18.54 -21.80 13.09
N TYR A 146 -17.61 -20.92 12.73
CA TYR A 146 -16.88 -20.99 11.46
C TYR A 146 -15.65 -21.92 11.53
N GLY A 147 -15.23 -22.36 12.71
CA GLY A 147 -14.04 -23.21 12.86
C GLY A 147 -14.12 -24.52 12.08
N ALA A 148 -15.31 -25.14 12.01
CA ALA A 148 -15.53 -26.38 11.29
C ALA A 148 -15.39 -26.22 9.75
N THR A 149 -15.94 -25.14 9.19
CA THR A 149 -15.87 -24.89 7.74
C THR A 149 -14.48 -24.44 7.32
N ILE A 150 -13.81 -23.61 8.11
CA ILE A 150 -12.42 -23.22 7.86
C ILE A 150 -11.55 -24.47 7.86
N THR A 151 -11.66 -25.34 8.88
CA THR A 151 -10.88 -26.59 8.95
C THR A 151 -11.17 -27.53 7.77
N ALA A 152 -12.44 -27.66 7.37
CA ALA A 152 -12.83 -28.47 6.22
C ALA A 152 -12.22 -27.95 4.90
N GLU A 153 -12.30 -26.64 4.65
CA GLU A 153 -11.70 -26.01 3.46
C GLU A 153 -10.17 -26.12 3.46
N THR A 154 -9.55 -25.92 4.63
CA THR A 154 -8.10 -26.07 4.80
C THR A 154 -7.66 -27.49 4.43
N ARG A 155 -8.40 -28.51 4.89
CA ARG A 155 -8.12 -29.92 4.58
C ARG A 155 -8.41 -30.27 3.12
N ASN A 156 -9.48 -29.72 2.55
CA ASN A 156 -9.89 -30.01 1.16
C ASN A 156 -8.91 -29.43 0.14
N LYS A 157 -8.40 -28.22 0.39
CA LYS A 157 -7.53 -27.50 -0.57
C LYS A 157 -6.04 -27.70 -0.30
N GLY A 158 -5.65 -28.06 0.92
CA GLY A 158 -4.26 -28.35 1.29
C GLY A 158 -3.30 -27.24 0.86
N ASN A 159 -2.30 -27.58 0.04
CA ASN A 159 -1.29 -26.63 -0.43
C ASN A 159 -1.80 -25.57 -1.43
N ALA A 160 -3.00 -25.74 -1.98
CA ALA A 160 -3.63 -24.76 -2.89
C ALA A 160 -4.59 -23.81 -2.16
N LEU A 161 -4.54 -23.78 -0.82
CA LEU A 161 -5.36 -22.87 -0.03
C LEU A 161 -5.02 -21.41 -0.36
N THR A 162 -6.05 -20.59 -0.45
CA THR A 162 -5.95 -19.14 -0.63
C THR A 162 -6.89 -18.47 0.35
N LEU A 163 -6.63 -17.21 0.67
CA LEU A 163 -7.52 -16.43 1.54
C LEU A 163 -8.95 -16.31 0.95
N GLU A 164 -9.05 -16.22 -0.38
CA GLU A 164 -10.34 -16.13 -1.08
C GLU A 164 -11.22 -17.35 -0.85
N ASN A 165 -10.61 -18.53 -0.88
CA ASN A 165 -11.31 -19.79 -0.64
C ASN A 165 -11.97 -19.84 0.75
N ILE A 166 -11.26 -19.31 1.75
CA ILE A 166 -11.78 -19.23 3.12
C ILE A 166 -12.88 -18.17 3.22
N ARG A 167 -12.69 -17.01 2.58
CA ARG A 167 -13.70 -15.95 2.51
C ARG A 167 -15.01 -16.45 1.92
N GLU A 168 -14.95 -17.13 0.77
CA GLU A 168 -16.13 -17.69 0.11
C GLU A 168 -16.86 -18.69 1.01
N ALA A 169 -16.13 -19.62 1.64
CA ALA A 169 -16.73 -20.61 2.53
C ALA A 169 -17.39 -19.99 3.76
N MET A 170 -16.74 -19.00 4.39
CA MET A 170 -17.31 -18.27 5.52
C MET A 170 -18.53 -17.46 5.09
N HIS A 171 -18.51 -16.83 3.92
CA HIS A 171 -19.65 -16.08 3.39
C HIS A 171 -20.85 -17.00 3.10
N VAL A 172 -20.62 -18.18 2.51
CA VAL A 172 -21.67 -19.19 2.28
C VAL A 172 -22.26 -19.65 3.61
N GLN A 173 -21.43 -19.96 4.60
CA GLN A 173 -21.93 -20.34 5.93
C GLN A 173 -22.72 -19.21 6.59
N CYS A 174 -22.26 -17.97 6.49
CA CYS A 174 -22.99 -16.81 7.00
C CYS A 174 -24.37 -16.68 6.34
N CYS A 175 -24.47 -16.92 5.03
CA CYS A 175 -25.75 -16.90 4.31
C CYS A 175 -26.71 -18.00 4.78
N ILE A 176 -26.19 -19.17 5.15
CA ILE A 176 -27.00 -20.30 5.66
C ILE A 176 -27.48 -20.03 7.09
N MET A 177 -26.60 -19.52 7.95
CA MET A 177 -26.89 -19.29 9.37
C MET A 177 -27.74 -18.04 9.61
N TYR A 178 -27.53 -16.99 8.82
CA TYR A 178 -28.15 -15.67 9.01
C TYR A 178 -28.85 -15.16 7.74
N PRO A 179 -29.96 -15.79 7.32
CA PRO A 179 -30.70 -15.38 6.12
C PRO A 179 -31.23 -13.94 6.20
N ALA A 180 -31.42 -13.41 7.42
CA ALA A 180 -31.92 -12.05 7.68
C ALA A 180 -30.84 -10.94 7.63
N ALA A 181 -29.53 -11.25 7.59
CA ALA A 181 -28.49 -10.23 7.52
C ALA A 181 -28.52 -9.42 6.19
N LYS A 182 -29.24 -9.91 5.18
CA LYS A 182 -29.47 -9.22 3.90
C LYS A 182 -30.30 -7.93 4.01
N THR A 183 -31.02 -7.68 5.12
CA THR A 183 -31.89 -6.49 5.24
C THR A 183 -31.22 -5.25 5.84
N LYS A 184 -29.95 -5.30 6.25
CA LYS A 184 -29.22 -4.13 6.79
C LYS A 184 -28.05 -3.69 5.91
N LYS A 185 -28.29 -3.39 4.63
CA LYS A 185 -27.28 -2.67 3.82
C LYS A 185 -27.89 -1.77 2.74
N THR A 186 -28.78 -0.85 3.13
CA THR A 186 -29.07 0.36 2.33
C THR A 186 -29.51 1.53 3.22
N SER A 187 -28.58 2.21 3.90
CA SER A 187 -28.84 3.57 4.42
C SER A 187 -27.55 4.36 4.67
N SER A 188 -26.75 4.52 3.62
CA SER A 188 -25.96 5.74 3.46
C SER A 188 -25.66 5.98 1.97
N ALA A 189 -26.69 5.97 1.14
CA ALA A 189 -26.68 6.76 -0.08
C ALA A 189 -27.42 8.03 0.28
N LYS A 190 -26.67 9.04 0.74
CA LYS A 190 -27.17 10.40 0.88
C LYS A 190 -27.52 10.85 -0.53
N ALA A 191 -28.79 10.71 -0.91
CA ALA A 191 -29.32 11.24 -2.16
C ALA A 191 -29.06 12.75 -2.13
N VAL A 192 -28.07 13.18 -2.90
CA VAL A 192 -27.93 14.57 -3.29
C VAL A 192 -29.07 14.78 -4.27
N GLU A 193 -30.17 15.33 -3.76
CA GLU A 193 -31.26 15.83 -4.59
C GLU A 193 -30.69 16.98 -5.44
N LEU A 194 -30.33 16.65 -6.68
CA LEU A 194 -30.22 17.62 -7.76
C LEU A 194 -31.66 18.05 -8.08
N SER A 195 -32.15 19.07 -7.37
CA SER A 195 -33.32 19.81 -7.83
C SER A 195 -32.92 20.56 -9.08
N SER A 196 -33.32 20.02 -10.23
CA SER A 196 -33.35 20.70 -11.51
C SER A 196 -34.10 22.02 -11.34
N VAL A 197 -33.37 23.14 -11.32
CA VAL A 197 -33.98 24.47 -11.47
C VAL A 197 -34.03 24.74 -12.96
N ASP A 198 -35.14 24.35 -13.57
CA ASP A 198 -35.58 24.88 -14.85
C ASP A 198 -37.11 24.98 -14.82
N ASN A 199 -37.65 26.16 -14.47
CA ASN A 199 -38.63 26.81 -15.34
C ASN A 199 -38.81 28.29 -15.03
N VAL A 200 -38.30 29.09 -15.96
CA VAL A 200 -38.89 30.30 -16.58
C VAL A 200 -40.21 30.81 -15.99
N GLY A 201 -40.26 32.11 -15.71
CA GLY A 201 -41.42 32.93 -16.07
C GLY A 201 -42.01 33.83 -14.99
N ASP A 202 -41.64 35.10 -15.07
CA ASP A 202 -42.58 36.23 -15.17
C ASP A 202 -42.81 37.16 -13.96
N MET A 203 -42.85 38.44 -14.33
CA MET A 203 -43.47 39.62 -13.71
C MET A 203 -42.87 40.31 -12.45
N LEU A 204 -42.19 41.43 -12.74
CA LEU A 204 -42.59 42.82 -12.40
C LEU A 204 -42.94 43.13 -10.92
N LEU A 205 -42.14 43.99 -10.27
CA LEU A 205 -42.47 45.39 -9.93
C LEU A 205 -41.56 45.97 -8.85
N LEU A 206 -41.19 47.24 -9.10
CA LEU A 206 -40.55 48.27 -8.24
C LEU A 206 -39.03 48.23 -8.10
#